data_AF-A0A961HBH0-F1
#
_entry.id   AF-A0A961HBH0-F1
#
_cell.length_a   1.000
_cell.length_b   1.000
_cell.length_c   1.000
_cell.angle_alpha   90.00
_cell.angle_beta   90.00
_cell.angle_gamma   90.00
#
_symmetry.space_group_name_H-M   'P 1'
#
loop_
_entity.id
_entity.type
_entity.pdbx_description
1 polymer ?
#
loop_
_entity_poly.entity_id
_entity_poly.type
_entity_poly.pdbx_seq_one_letter_code
_entity_poly.pdbx_strand_id
1 'polypeptide(L)'
;MVAAGLVAGALILKDSRGDSVPDGGMTTCQAWTETRLTLRAIPALPNGWTWDTPNIDNLIKIQNAPVAIALDLFELKIAPEPADVARAANAYVAARRQQMQALTDRTYTRKVGETVDAALENLNQLCDIPGERRRI
;
A
#
# COMPACT_ATOMS: atom_id res chain seq x y z
N MET A 1 -36.88 -46.37 -39.07
CA MET A 1 -37.55 -46.16 -37.77
C MET A 1 -36.49 -45.69 -36.77
N VAL A 2 -36.70 -44.47 -36.24
CA VAL A 2 -36.19 -43.86 -34.98
C VAL A 2 -34.69 -44.01 -34.69
N ALA A 3 -33.82 -43.04 -34.98
CA ALA A 3 -33.61 -41.73 -34.32
C ALA A 3 -33.25 -41.82 -32.83
N ALA A 4 -31.97 -41.64 -32.49
CA ALA A 4 -31.53 -41.09 -31.21
C ALA A 4 -30.13 -40.48 -31.38
N GLY A 5 -30.09 -39.16 -31.57
CA GLY A 5 -28.87 -38.38 -31.50
C GLY A 5 -28.48 -38.13 -30.04
N LEU A 6 -27.19 -38.17 -29.75
CA LEU A 6 -26.62 -37.60 -28.54
C LEU A 6 -25.75 -36.42 -28.95
N VAL A 7 -26.28 -35.22 -28.75
CA VAL A 7 -25.52 -33.98 -28.75
C VAL A 7 -25.00 -33.79 -27.32
N ALA A 8 -23.71 -33.98 -27.12
CA ALA A 8 -23.01 -33.47 -25.94
C ALA A 8 -22.02 -32.42 -26.43
N GLY A 9 -22.49 -31.16 -26.48
CA GLY A 9 -21.65 -30.02 -26.79
C GLY A 9 -20.71 -29.73 -25.62
N ALA A 10 -19.44 -30.12 -25.76
CA ALA A 10 -18.33 -29.55 -25.02
C ALA A 10 -17.48 -28.74 -26.01
N LEU A 11 -17.91 -27.52 -26.30
CA LEU A 11 -17.07 -26.50 -26.96
C LEU A 11 -16.43 -25.67 -25.86
N ILE A 12 -15.34 -26.19 -25.31
CA ILE A 12 -14.27 -25.38 -24.75
C ILE A 12 -13.39 -24.97 -25.94
N LEU A 13 -13.14 -23.66 -26.09
CA LEU A 13 -11.96 -22.99 -26.67
C LEU A 13 -12.37 -21.69 -27.38
N LYS A 14 -12.15 -20.54 -26.71
CA LYS A 14 -11.39 -19.41 -27.27
C LYS A 14 -11.05 -18.34 -26.20
N ASP A 15 -9.85 -18.51 -25.64
CA ASP A 15 -8.84 -17.53 -25.24
C ASP A 15 -9.17 -16.02 -25.31
N SER A 16 -8.93 -15.32 -24.18
CA SER A 16 -8.21 -14.03 -24.17
C SER A 16 -7.75 -13.64 -22.75
N ARG A 17 -6.48 -13.98 -22.45
CA ARG A 17 -5.48 -13.22 -21.65
C ARG A 17 -5.86 -12.84 -20.20
N GLY A 18 -5.21 -13.30 -19.15
CA GLY A 18 -4.00 -14.10 -19.02
C GLY A 18 -3.88 -14.55 -17.57
N ASP A 19 -4.29 -15.78 -17.30
CA ASP A 19 -4.00 -16.48 -16.06
C ASP A 19 -2.50 -16.80 -16.02
N SER A 20 -1.73 -15.88 -15.46
CA SER A 20 -0.50 -16.28 -14.80
C SER A 20 -0.93 -16.79 -13.44
N VAL A 21 -0.98 -18.12 -13.27
CA VAL A 21 -1.05 -18.72 -11.93
C VAL A 21 0.09 -18.10 -11.14
N PRO A 22 -0.16 -17.27 -10.10
CA PRO A 22 0.93 -16.81 -9.29
C PRO A 22 1.43 -18.03 -8.53
N ASP A 23 2.72 -18.31 -8.69
CA ASP A 23 3.54 -18.92 -7.64
C ASP A 23 3.01 -18.41 -6.29
N GLY A 24 2.81 -19.30 -5.30
CA GLY A 24 2.02 -19.06 -4.08
C GLY A 24 2.50 -17.96 -3.11
N GLY A 25 3.14 -16.90 -3.61
CA GLY A 25 3.45 -15.66 -2.94
C GLY A 25 2.29 -14.66 -2.97
N MET A 26 2.33 -13.75 -2.00
CA MET A 26 1.39 -12.66 -1.83
C MET A 26 1.59 -11.59 -2.91
N THR A 27 0.52 -11.11 -3.53
CA THR A 27 0.59 -9.97 -4.47
C THR A 27 0.93 -8.68 -3.73
N THR A 28 1.47 -7.67 -4.44
CA THR A 28 1.75 -6.34 -3.87
C THR A 28 0.52 -5.73 -3.18
N CYS A 29 -0.68 -5.88 -3.74
CA CYS A 29 -1.90 -5.31 -3.15
C CYS A 29 -2.40 -6.07 -1.90
N GLN A 30 -2.19 -7.39 -1.84
CA GLN A 30 -2.44 -8.16 -0.62
C GLN A 30 -1.44 -7.75 0.47
N ALA A 31 -0.16 -7.65 0.13
CA ALA A 31 0.88 -7.18 1.05
C ALA A 31 0.58 -5.77 1.56
N TRP A 32 0.15 -4.88 0.66
CA TRP A 32 -0.23 -3.52 1.00
C TRP A 32 -1.41 -3.47 1.98
N THR A 33 -2.39 -4.36 1.82
CA THR A 33 -3.53 -4.44 2.75
C THR A 33 -3.07 -4.79 4.17
N GLU A 34 -2.18 -5.77 4.32
CA GLU A 34 -1.60 -6.13 5.62
C GLU A 34 -0.78 -4.98 6.20
N THR A 35 0.14 -4.41 5.40
CA THR A 35 0.99 -3.30 5.81
C THR A 35 0.18 -2.11 6.29
N ARG A 36 -0.92 -1.77 5.60
CA ARG A 36 -1.77 -0.64 6.02
C ARG A 36 -2.42 -0.87 7.38
N LEU A 37 -2.83 -2.11 7.69
CA LEU A 37 -3.35 -2.45 9.02
C LEU A 37 -2.27 -2.26 10.09
N THR A 38 -1.04 -2.72 9.83
CA THR A 38 0.10 -2.50 10.72
C THR A 38 0.38 -1.01 10.92
N LEU A 39 0.42 -0.23 9.84
CA LEU A 39 0.69 1.22 9.91
C LEU A 39 -0.40 1.98 10.69
N ARG A 40 -1.67 1.57 10.57
CA ARG A 40 -2.79 2.17 11.33
C ARG A 40 -2.75 1.85 12.82
N ALA A 41 -2.12 0.75 13.21
CA ALA A 41 -1.96 0.38 14.62
C ALA A 41 -0.86 1.20 15.32
N ILE A 42 0.01 1.88 14.56
CA ILE A 42 1.07 2.72 15.12
C ILE A 42 0.45 4.01 15.65
N PRO A 43 0.67 4.36 16.93
CA PRO A 43 0.15 5.60 17.50
C PRO A 43 0.63 6.83 16.73
N ALA A 44 -0.31 7.70 16.37
CA ALA A 44 -0.01 8.99 15.74
C ALA A 44 0.72 9.93 16.73
N LEU A 45 1.38 10.97 16.19
CA LEU A 45 1.89 12.05 17.02
C LEU A 45 0.71 12.80 17.64
N PRO A 46 0.86 13.45 18.81
CA PRO A 46 -0.22 14.19 19.45
C PRO A 46 -0.84 15.22 18.51
N ASN A 47 -2.16 15.33 18.50
CA ASN A 47 -2.84 16.32 17.66
C ASN A 47 -2.34 17.73 17.99
N GLY A 48 -2.00 18.52 16.96
CA GLY A 48 -1.53 19.90 17.12
C GLY A 48 -0.11 20.05 17.67
N TRP A 49 0.70 18.98 17.66
CA TRP A 49 2.10 19.05 18.10
C TRP A 49 2.90 20.14 17.35
N THR A 50 3.88 20.69 18.05
CA THR A 50 4.92 21.60 17.52
C THR A 50 6.30 21.10 17.96
N TRP A 51 7.37 21.69 17.44
CA TRP A 51 8.74 21.39 17.89
C TRP A 51 9.00 21.72 19.37
N ASP A 52 8.14 22.55 19.98
CA ASP A 52 8.20 22.91 21.41
C ASP A 52 7.40 21.94 22.30
N THR A 53 6.69 20.97 21.71
CA THR A 53 5.93 19.99 22.49
C THR A 53 6.89 19.14 23.33
N PRO A 54 6.63 18.97 24.65
CA PRO A 54 7.51 18.19 25.51
C PRO A 54 7.76 16.80 24.95
N ASN A 55 9.04 16.41 24.87
CA ASN A 55 9.49 15.09 24.42
C ASN A 55 9.17 14.75 22.95
N ILE A 56 8.89 15.74 22.09
CA ILE A 56 8.46 15.48 20.70
C ILE A 56 9.47 14.69 19.87
N ASP A 57 10.78 14.95 20.00
CA ASP A 57 11.80 14.22 19.24
C ASP A 57 11.80 12.72 19.60
N ASN A 58 11.58 12.40 20.88
CA ASN A 58 11.49 11.02 21.34
C ASN A 58 10.19 10.36 20.86
N LEU A 59 9.06 11.08 20.84
CA LEU A 59 7.81 10.58 20.27
C LEU A 59 7.96 10.28 18.77
N ILE A 60 8.62 11.16 18.02
CA ILE A 60 8.96 10.96 16.61
C ILE A 60 9.83 9.72 16.44
N LYS A 61 10.89 9.56 17.25
CA LYS A 61 11.77 8.39 17.21
C LYS A 61 11.01 7.09 17.48
N ILE A 62 10.18 7.09 18.53
CA ILE A 62 9.37 5.92 18.92
C ILE A 62 8.34 5.56 17.84
N GLN A 63 7.75 6.55 17.17
CA GLN A 63 6.82 6.31 16.07
C GLN A 63 7.54 5.85 14.79
N ASN A 64 8.65 6.48 14.41
CA ASN A 64 9.36 6.18 13.17
C ASN A 64 9.91 4.76 13.15
N ALA A 65 10.33 4.21 14.30
CA ALA A 65 10.88 2.86 14.37
C ALA A 65 9.93 1.75 13.88
N PRO A 66 8.70 1.59 14.39
CA PRO A 66 7.74 0.61 13.85
C PRO A 66 7.26 0.95 12.44
N VAL A 67 7.22 2.23 12.05
CA VAL A 67 6.89 2.61 10.66
C VAL A 67 7.97 2.09 9.71
N ALA A 68 9.25 2.30 10.03
CA ALA A 68 10.37 1.81 9.22
C ALA A 68 10.31 0.28 9.04
N ILE A 69 10.10 -0.46 10.13
CA ILE A 69 9.95 -1.92 10.07
C ILE A 69 8.80 -2.34 9.14
N ALA A 70 7.64 -1.69 9.24
CA ALA A 70 6.50 -2.01 8.39
C ALA A 70 6.76 -1.71 6.90
N LEU A 71 7.50 -0.64 6.60
CA LEU A 71 7.89 -0.30 5.23
C LEU A 71 8.94 -1.27 4.67
N ASP A 72 9.93 -1.67 5.47
CA ASP A 72 10.96 -2.62 5.06
C ASP A 72 10.33 -3.98 4.72
N LEU A 73 9.41 -4.46 5.56
CA LEU A 73 8.66 -5.69 5.29
C LEU A 73 7.74 -5.59 4.07
N PHE A 74 7.19 -4.41 3.80
CA PHE A 74 6.38 -4.18 2.61
C PHE A 74 7.22 -4.17 1.34
N GLU A 75 8.36 -3.50 1.35
CA GLU A 75 9.27 -3.38 0.20
C GLU A 75 9.74 -4.75 -0.30
N LEU A 76 10.03 -5.68 0.62
CA LEU A 76 10.36 -7.08 0.30
C LEU A 76 9.24 -7.85 -0.40
N LYS A 77 7.99 -7.40 -0.27
CA LYS A 77 6.79 -8.03 -0.85
C LYS A 77 6.30 -7.30 -2.11
N ILE A 78 6.98 -6.25 -2.56
CA ILE A 78 6.61 -5.57 -3.82
C ILE A 78 7.03 -6.45 -4.99
N ALA A 79 6.06 -7.12 -5.61
CA ALA A 79 6.26 -7.83 -6.86
C ALA A 79 6.47 -6.82 -8.01
N PRO A 80 7.28 -7.15 -9.03
CA PRO A 80 7.54 -6.27 -10.18
C PRO A 80 6.29 -6.05 -11.04
N GLU A 81 5.35 -7.00 -11.04
CA GLU A 81 4.10 -6.92 -11.78
C GLU A 81 2.88 -6.98 -10.84
N PRO A 82 1.82 -6.21 -11.10
CA PRO A 82 1.69 -5.21 -12.18
C PRO A 82 2.63 -4.00 -12.00
N ALA A 83 3.29 -3.55 -13.07
CA ALA A 83 4.33 -2.52 -13.01
C ALA A 83 3.85 -1.15 -12.48
N ASP A 84 2.58 -0.80 -12.70
CA ASP A 84 1.96 0.42 -12.16
C ASP A 84 1.73 0.34 -10.64
N VAL A 85 1.26 -0.80 -10.15
CA VAL A 85 1.12 -1.10 -8.71
C VAL A 85 2.50 -1.09 -8.04
N ALA A 86 3.49 -1.75 -8.64
CA ALA A 86 4.86 -1.78 -8.12
C ALA A 86 5.47 -0.37 -8.02
N ARG A 87 5.29 0.45 -9.06
CA ARG A 87 5.74 1.85 -9.08
C ARG A 87 5.04 2.68 -7.99
N ALA A 88 3.72 2.53 -7.83
CA ALA A 88 2.97 3.23 -6.80
C ALA A 88 3.38 2.81 -5.38
N ALA A 89 3.63 1.52 -5.16
CA ALA A 89 4.09 0.99 -3.88
C ALA A 89 5.45 1.57 -3.49
N ASN A 90 6.40 1.57 -4.43
CA ASN A 90 7.72 2.17 -4.22
C ASN A 90 7.63 3.69 -3.99
N ALA A 91 6.77 4.39 -4.72
CA ALA A 91 6.54 5.82 -4.51
C ALA A 91 6.01 6.13 -3.10
N TYR A 92 5.09 5.31 -2.59
CA TYR A 92 4.60 5.43 -1.21
C TYR A 92 5.71 5.20 -0.18
N VAL A 93 6.51 4.13 -0.33
CA VAL A 93 7.64 3.83 0.56
C VAL A 93 8.64 4.99 0.58
N ALA A 94 9.00 5.51 -0.60
CA ALA A 94 9.92 6.63 -0.72
C ALA A 94 9.37 7.91 -0.05
N ALA A 95 8.11 8.26 -0.32
CA ALA A 95 7.47 9.43 0.28
C ALA A 95 7.41 9.31 1.82
N ARG A 96 7.06 8.13 2.33
CA ARG A 96 6.98 7.90 3.78
C ARG A 96 8.35 7.94 4.45
N ARG A 97 9.40 7.39 3.80
CA ARG A 97 10.79 7.53 4.26
C ARG A 97 11.25 8.99 4.27
N GLN A 98 10.93 9.76 3.24
CA GLN A 98 11.21 11.19 3.21
C GLN A 98 10.52 11.94 4.36
N GLN A 99 9.26 11.59 4.68
CA GLN A 99 8.57 12.17 5.83
C GLN A 99 9.25 11.84 7.15
N MET A 100 9.65 10.58 7.37
CA MET A 100 10.38 10.18 8.59
C MET A 100 11.69 10.95 8.73
N GLN A 101 12.42 11.14 7.62
CA GLN A 101 13.65 11.94 7.59
C GLN A 101 13.36 13.40 7.93
N ALA A 102 12.36 14.01 7.31
CA ALA A 102 11.99 15.40 7.57
C ALA A 102 11.54 15.63 9.03
N LEU A 103 10.87 14.63 9.64
CA LEU A 103 10.53 14.66 11.06
C LEU A 103 11.79 14.61 11.95
N THR A 104 12.75 13.76 11.60
CA THR A 104 14.03 13.62 12.32
C THR A 104 14.88 14.88 12.20
N ASP A 105 14.93 15.49 11.02
CA ASP A 105 15.72 16.68 10.71
C ASP A 105 15.04 17.99 11.14
N ARG A 106 13.83 17.91 11.74
CA ARG A 106 12.98 19.04 12.08
C ARG A 106 12.66 19.97 10.90
N THR A 107 12.60 19.41 9.69
CA THR A 107 12.26 20.11 8.44
C THR A 107 10.88 19.72 7.91
N TYR A 108 10.10 18.94 8.67
CA TYR A 108 8.75 18.54 8.27
C TYR A 108 7.86 19.75 7.99
N THR A 109 7.18 19.72 6.84
CA THR A 109 6.20 20.72 6.43
C THR A 109 4.91 20.04 5.99
N ARG A 110 3.82 20.81 5.89
CA ARG A 110 2.54 20.31 5.36
C ARG A 110 2.72 19.65 3.98
N LYS A 111 3.54 20.23 3.11
CA LYS A 111 3.80 19.71 1.76
C LYS A 111 4.41 18.29 1.76
N VAL A 112 5.24 17.98 2.76
CA VAL A 112 5.78 16.62 2.94
C VAL A 112 4.66 15.64 3.28
N GLY A 113 3.74 16.01 4.17
CA GLY A 113 2.54 15.22 4.46
C GLY A 113 1.65 15.02 3.23
N GLU A 114 1.35 16.08 2.48
CA GLU A 114 0.53 16.02 1.26
C GLU A 114 1.12 15.08 0.20
N THR A 115 2.45 15.01 0.09
CA THR A 115 3.14 14.08 -0.82
C THR A 115 2.87 12.62 -0.42
N VAL A 116 2.89 12.32 0.88
CA VAL A 116 2.59 10.98 1.39
C VAL A 116 1.12 10.62 1.17
N ASP A 117 0.21 11.56 1.43
CA ASP A 117 -1.23 11.37 1.24
C ASP A 117 -1.55 11.09 -0.24
N ALA A 118 -0.96 11.84 -1.18
CA ALA A 118 -1.14 11.60 -2.61
C ALA A 118 -0.60 10.23 -3.05
N ALA A 119 0.57 9.81 -2.56
CA ALA A 119 1.13 8.50 -2.87
C ALA A 119 0.28 7.36 -2.29
N LEU A 120 -0.24 7.55 -1.07
CA LEU A 120 -1.16 6.64 -0.40
C LEU A 120 -2.46 6.48 -1.19
N GLU A 121 -3.09 7.59 -1.59
CA GLU A 121 -4.34 7.58 -2.36
C GLU A 121 -4.15 6.86 -3.70
N ASN A 122 -3.08 7.16 -4.42
CA ASN A 122 -2.77 6.51 -5.69
C ASN A 122 -2.55 4.99 -5.53
N LEU A 123 -1.80 4.55 -4.52
CA LEU A 123 -1.61 3.12 -4.24
C LEU A 123 -2.91 2.43 -3.83
N ASN A 124 -3.73 3.07 -3.00
CA ASN A 124 -5.03 2.52 -2.62
C ASN A 124 -5.96 2.38 -3.83
N GLN A 125 -5.99 3.37 -4.72
CA GLN A 125 -6.79 3.32 -5.94
C GLN A 125 -6.39 2.14 -6.82
N LEU A 126 -5.10 1.94 -7.07
CA LEU A 126 -4.61 0.83 -7.91
C LEU A 126 -4.84 -0.54 -7.29
N CYS A 127 -4.98 -0.62 -5.97
CA CYS A 127 -5.28 -1.86 -5.26
C CYS A 127 -6.77 -2.06 -4.94
N ASP A 128 -7.66 -1.24 -5.50
CA ASP A 128 -9.11 -1.26 -5.25
C ASP A 128 -9.48 -1.17 -3.77
N ILE A 129 -8.69 -0.42 -3.01
CA ILE A 129 -8.91 -0.20 -1.58
C ILE A 129 -9.65 1.13 -1.43
N PRO A 130 -10.84 1.14 -0.81
CA PRO A 130 -11.58 2.38 -0.63
C PRO A 130 -10.73 3.37 0.17
N GLY A 131 -10.46 4.53 -0.44
CA GLY A 131 -9.85 5.65 0.25
C GLY A 131 -10.73 6.06 1.43
N GLU A 132 -10.11 6.41 2.56
CA GLU A 132 -10.79 7.07 3.65
C GLU A 132 -11.26 8.44 3.14
N ARG A 133 -12.44 8.48 2.50
CA ARG A 133 -13.16 9.73 2.24
C ARG A 133 -13.28 10.41 3.59
N ARG A 134 -12.52 11.51 3.76
CA ARG A 134 -12.66 12.47 4.86
C ARG A 134 -14.15 12.64 5.13
N ARG A 135 -14.63 12.09 6.26
CA ARG A 135 -15.89 12.56 6.82
C ARG A 135 -15.62 13.98 7.28
N ILE A 136 -16.05 14.90 6.43
CA ILE A 136 -16.35 16.30 6.74
C ILE A 136 -17.13 16.40 8.03
#